data_AF-A0A927RU29-F1
#
_entry.id   AF-A0A927RU29-F1
#
_cell.length_a   1.000
_cell.length_b   1.000
_cell.length_c   1.000
_cell.angle_alpha   90.00
_cell.angle_beta   90.00
_cell.angle_gamma   90.00
#
_symmetry.space_group_name_H-M   'P 1'
#
loop_
_entity.id
_entity.type
_entity.pdbx_description
1 polymer ?
#
loop_
_entity_poly.entity_id
_entity_poly.type
_entity_poly.pdbx_seq_one_letter_code
_entity_poly.pdbx_strand_id
1 'polypeptide(L)'
;MKFYRLEKTNYVSVWAYALFKAVALGLLLTIGLLILFGYKFMIVSSGSMEPTLPVGSLVIVTPCEYEDLVLNDIVTMDAGGVNLTHRIVGKYNPKYDEQAKSGIESLRYLSPELIEELISAKYDGDLEATHKDADYIEYMKQYENQVWWVTKGDNSNTVDGRLTDEIVGKVSESHAFTWIGTVVRYVRGNYITLIVMLVLLMIIVGFVEWMKNMLDPDDIEVYESDED
;
A
#
# COMPACT_ATOMS: atom_id res chain seq x y z
N MET A 1 -28.50 30.27 42.60
CA MET A 1 -27.60 29.28 41.97
C MET A 1 -28.47 28.41 41.08
N LYS A 2 -28.28 28.41 39.76
CA LYS A 2 -29.08 27.56 38.85
C LYS A 2 -28.53 26.14 38.92
N PHE A 3 -29.30 25.21 39.48
CA PHE A 3 -28.94 23.79 39.51
C PHE A 3 -29.52 23.12 38.26
N TYR A 4 -28.66 22.81 37.30
CA TYR A 4 -29.05 22.02 36.14
C TYR A 4 -29.09 20.54 36.58
N ARG A 5 -30.30 20.01 36.84
CA ARG A 5 -30.51 18.58 37.05
C ARG A 5 -30.61 17.93 35.67
N LEU A 6 -29.55 17.25 35.23
CA LEU A 6 -29.58 16.44 34.02
C LEU A 6 -30.59 15.30 34.24
N GLU A 7 -31.67 15.26 33.46
CA GLU A 7 -32.53 14.08 33.40
C GLU A 7 -31.69 12.87 32.96
N LYS A 8 -31.94 11.70 33.56
CA LYS A 8 -31.12 10.48 33.39
C LYS A 8 -30.88 10.09 31.92
N THR A 9 -31.74 10.53 31.02
CA THR A 9 -31.68 10.36 29.55
C THR A 9 -30.50 11.05 28.86
N ASN A 10 -29.96 12.14 29.43
CA ASN A 10 -28.85 12.90 28.81
C ASN A 10 -27.44 12.39 29.15
N TYR A 11 -27.28 11.46 30.08
CA TYR A 11 -25.94 10.95 30.43
C TYR A 11 -25.37 10.05 29.33
N VAL A 12 -26.20 9.21 28.72
CA VAL A 12 -25.76 8.26 27.69
C VAL A 12 -25.21 8.99 26.47
N SER A 13 -25.89 10.05 26.00
CA SER A 13 -25.45 10.86 24.87
C SER A 13 -24.16 11.64 25.16
N VAL A 14 -24.00 12.17 26.38
CA VAL A 14 -22.77 12.86 26.81
C VAL A 14 -21.58 11.90 26.84
N TRP A 15 -21.74 10.71 27.42
CA TRP A 15 -20.68 9.70 27.46
C TRP A 15 -20.37 9.12 26.07
N ALA A 16 -21.39 8.89 25.23
CA ALA A 16 -21.20 8.45 23.85
C ALA A 16 -20.41 9.49 23.03
N TYR A 17 -20.73 10.77 23.18
CA TYR A 17 -20.01 11.85 22.51
C TYR A 17 -18.57 12.01 23.02
N ALA A 18 -18.36 11.89 24.33
CA ALA A 18 -17.02 11.89 24.93
C ALA A 18 -16.18 10.71 24.41
N LEU A 19 -16.78 9.51 24.34
CA LEU A 19 -16.13 8.31 23.79
C LEU A 19 -15.77 8.50 22.31
N PHE A 20 -16.71 9.01 21.51
CA PHE A 20 -16.47 9.29 20.09
C PHE A 20 -15.26 10.23 19.90
N LYS A 21 -15.19 11.32 20.68
CA LYS A 21 -14.04 12.24 20.67
C LYS A 21 -12.74 11.57 21.07
N ALA A 22 -12.76 10.73 22.12
CA ALA A 22 -11.58 10.02 22.57
C ALA A 22 -11.06 9.05 21.50
N VAL A 23 -11.96 8.31 20.84
CA VAL A 23 -11.61 7.41 19.72
C VAL A 23 -11.06 8.20 18.55
N ALA A 24 -11.71 9.30 18.15
CA ALA A 24 -11.25 10.15 17.05
C ALA A 24 -9.85 10.73 17.33
N LEU A 25 -9.60 11.19 18.57
CA LEU A 25 -8.30 11.69 18.98
C LEU A 25 -7.24 10.57 18.97
N GLY A 26 -7.57 9.38 19.48
CA GLY A 26 -6.68 8.22 19.44
C GLY A 26 -6.29 7.82 18.03
N LEU A 27 -7.24 7.83 17.09
CA LEU A 27 -6.97 7.56 15.67
C LEU A 27 -6.05 8.63 15.06
N LEU A 28 -6.29 9.91 15.32
CA LEU A 28 -5.43 11.00 14.83
C LEU A 28 -4.00 10.89 15.36
N LEU A 29 -3.86 10.59 16.66
CA LEU A 29 -2.54 10.37 17.27
C LEU A 29 -1.84 9.15 16.66
N THR A 30 -2.57 8.07 16.40
CA THR A 30 -2.01 6.87 15.76
C THR A 30 -1.53 7.18 14.33
N ILE A 31 -2.33 7.90 13.53
CA ILE A 31 -1.95 8.32 12.17
C ILE A 31 -0.70 9.23 12.22
N GLY A 32 -0.68 10.20 13.14
CA GLY A 32 0.47 11.08 13.34
C GLY A 32 1.74 10.30 13.70
N LEU A 33 1.60 9.28 14.56
CA LEU A 33 2.70 8.42 14.96
C LEU A 33 3.24 7.59 13.79
N LEU A 34 2.37 7.02 12.95
CA LEU A 34 2.78 6.30 11.73
C LEU A 34 3.62 7.20 10.80
N ILE A 35 3.19 8.44 10.58
CA ILE A 35 3.91 9.39 9.74
C ILE A 35 5.28 9.73 10.34
N LEU A 36 5.36 9.91 11.67
CA LEU A 36 6.63 10.15 12.37
C LEU A 36 7.59 8.98 12.28
N PHE A 37 7.09 7.74 12.23
CA PHE A 37 7.88 6.54 11.97
C PHE A 37 8.17 6.29 10.49
N GLY A 38 7.85 7.23 9.60
CA GLY A 38 8.23 7.19 8.18
C GLY A 38 7.24 6.46 7.27
N TYR A 39 6.10 6.00 7.77
CA TYR A 39 5.06 5.41 6.91
C TYR A 39 4.51 6.47 5.97
N LYS A 40 4.43 6.15 4.67
CA LYS A 40 3.89 7.05 3.65
C LYS A 40 2.62 6.50 3.04
N PHE A 41 1.59 7.34 2.97
CA PHE A 41 0.35 7.03 2.26
C PHE A 41 0.44 7.61 0.85
N MET A 42 0.37 6.75 -0.16
CA MET A 42 0.59 7.15 -1.57
C MET A 42 -0.55 6.64 -2.45
N ILE A 43 -0.84 7.41 -3.51
CA ILE A 43 -1.82 7.01 -4.53
C ILE A 43 -1.07 6.51 -5.76
N VAL A 44 -1.45 5.33 -6.24
CA VAL A 44 -0.89 4.74 -7.46
C VAL A 44 -1.32 5.57 -8.68
N SER A 45 -0.35 6.14 -9.40
CA SER A 45 -0.60 7.05 -10.52
C SER A 45 -0.51 6.40 -11.90
N SER A 46 0.23 5.29 -12.03
CA SER A 46 0.47 4.56 -13.28
C SER A 46 -0.02 3.11 -13.20
N GLY A 47 -0.25 2.49 -14.36
CA GLY A 47 -0.73 1.10 -14.47
C GLY A 47 0.37 0.05 -14.57
N SER A 48 1.63 0.37 -14.20
CA SER A 48 2.75 -0.58 -14.34
C SER A 48 2.63 -1.79 -13.44
N MET A 49 1.89 -1.67 -12.34
CA MET A 49 1.65 -2.71 -11.35
C MET A 49 0.25 -3.35 -11.48
N GLU A 50 -0.46 -3.11 -12.59
CA GLU A 50 -1.74 -3.80 -12.83
C GLU A 50 -1.53 -5.30 -13.12
N PRO A 51 -2.43 -6.19 -12.68
CA PRO A 51 -3.68 -5.91 -11.94
C PRO A 51 -3.49 -5.78 -10.42
N THR A 52 -2.31 -6.09 -9.88
CA THR A 52 -2.03 -6.16 -8.44
C THR A 52 -2.32 -4.84 -7.73
N LEU A 53 -1.84 -3.72 -8.29
CA LEU A 53 -2.09 -2.37 -7.79
C LEU A 53 -2.74 -1.53 -8.89
N PRO A 54 -4.08 -1.50 -8.96
CA PRO A 54 -4.81 -0.67 -9.91
C PRO A 54 -4.53 0.82 -9.73
N VAL A 55 -4.58 1.59 -10.81
CA VAL A 55 -4.49 3.06 -10.76
C VAL A 55 -5.53 3.64 -9.79
N GLY A 56 -5.09 4.56 -8.94
CA GLY A 56 -5.90 5.19 -7.91
C GLY A 56 -5.94 4.44 -6.57
N SER A 57 -5.30 3.26 -6.47
CA SER A 57 -5.20 2.54 -5.20
C SER A 57 -4.43 3.36 -4.17
N LEU A 58 -4.89 3.33 -2.92
CA LEU A 58 -4.14 3.87 -1.78
C LEU A 58 -3.24 2.77 -1.24
N VAL A 59 -1.94 3.03 -1.23
CA VAL A 59 -0.93 2.12 -0.69
C VAL A 59 -0.24 2.75 0.51
N ILE A 60 0.15 1.89 1.46
CA ILE A 60 0.98 2.26 2.60
C ILE A 60 2.38 1.75 2.31
N VAL A 61 3.33 2.69 2.20
CA VAL A 61 4.75 2.41 2.07
C VAL A 61 5.35 2.37 3.46
N THR A 62 5.88 1.21 3.83
CA THR A 62 6.56 0.95 5.09
C THR A 62 8.06 1.12 4.89
N PRO A 63 8.76 1.95 5.67
CA PRO A 63 10.22 2.08 5.57
C PRO A 63 10.91 0.72 5.68
N CYS A 64 11.93 0.51 4.85
CA CYS A 64 12.76 -0.69 4.89
C CYS A 64 14.15 -0.39 4.34
N GLU A 65 15.14 -1.18 4.76
CA GLU A 65 16.48 -1.12 4.23
C GLU A 65 16.64 -2.07 3.02
N TYR A 66 17.73 -1.91 2.27
CA TYR A 66 18.03 -2.73 1.09
C TYR A 66 18.22 -4.21 1.45
N GLU A 67 18.79 -4.47 2.62
CA GLU A 67 19.07 -5.80 3.15
C GLU A 67 17.80 -6.55 3.56
N ASP A 68 16.72 -5.81 3.86
CA ASP A 68 15.43 -6.38 4.27
C ASP A 68 14.57 -6.85 3.09
N LEU A 69 15.01 -6.58 1.86
CA LEU A 69 14.27 -6.94 0.67
C LEU A 69 14.26 -8.46 0.47
N VAL A 70 13.12 -8.98 0.06
CA VAL A 70 12.96 -10.39 -0.34
C VAL A 70 12.33 -10.49 -1.72
N LEU A 71 12.47 -11.66 -2.35
CA LEU A 71 11.80 -11.95 -3.62
C LEU A 71 10.28 -11.73 -3.46
N ASN A 72 9.67 -11.19 -4.51
CA ASN A 72 8.26 -10.79 -4.60
C ASN A 72 7.83 -9.57 -3.79
N ASP A 73 8.71 -8.94 -3.01
CA ASP A 73 8.37 -7.65 -2.39
C ASP A 73 8.00 -6.62 -3.44
N ILE A 74 6.99 -5.79 -3.16
CA ILE A 74 6.72 -4.59 -3.94
C ILE A 74 7.43 -3.45 -3.25
N VAL A 75 8.28 -2.73 -3.98
CA VAL A 75 9.09 -1.64 -3.45
C VAL A 75 8.77 -0.35 -4.17
N THR A 76 8.71 0.74 -3.41
CA THR A 76 8.69 2.10 -3.94
C THR A 76 10.10 2.66 -3.84
N MET A 77 10.56 3.25 -4.94
CA MET A 77 11.92 3.75 -5.13
C MET A 77 11.85 5.18 -5.64
N ASP A 78 12.81 6.02 -5.28
CA ASP A 78 12.95 7.37 -5.82
C ASP A 78 13.86 7.36 -7.06
N ALA A 79 13.23 7.40 -8.24
CA ALA A 79 13.91 7.43 -9.53
C ALA A 79 14.03 8.89 -10.02
N GLY A 80 14.88 9.68 -9.35
CA GLY A 80 15.19 11.05 -9.77
C GLY A 80 14.08 12.07 -9.47
N GLY A 81 13.43 11.95 -8.32
CA GLY A 81 12.33 12.79 -7.85
C GLY A 81 10.96 12.25 -8.21
N VAL A 82 10.88 11.08 -8.85
CA VAL A 82 9.64 10.39 -9.18
C VAL A 82 9.60 9.05 -8.47
N ASN A 83 8.54 8.83 -7.70
CA ASN A 83 8.34 7.54 -7.03
C ASN A 83 7.92 6.47 -8.04
N LEU A 84 8.78 5.47 -8.23
CA LEU A 84 8.54 4.29 -9.04
C LEU A 84 8.21 3.11 -8.13
N THR A 85 7.16 2.35 -8.41
CA THR A 85 6.77 1.20 -7.59
C THR A 85 6.76 -0.06 -8.43
N HIS A 86 7.64 -1.02 -8.14
CA HIS A 86 7.80 -2.27 -8.89
C HIS A 86 8.03 -3.47 -7.97
N ARG A 87 7.87 -4.69 -8.51
CA ARG A 87 8.08 -5.94 -7.79
C ARG A 87 9.53 -6.41 -7.92
N ILE A 88 10.11 -6.88 -6.83
CA ILE A 88 11.38 -7.60 -6.83
C ILE A 88 11.17 -8.96 -7.49
N VAL A 89 11.77 -9.17 -8.65
CA VAL A 89 11.63 -10.40 -9.44
C VAL A 89 12.88 -11.26 -9.46
N GLY A 90 14.03 -10.76 -9.00
CA GLY A 90 15.27 -11.51 -9.07
C GLY A 90 16.42 -10.89 -8.31
N LYS A 91 17.48 -11.69 -8.17
CA LYS A 91 18.79 -11.31 -7.64
C LYS A 91 19.82 -11.44 -8.75
N TYR A 92 20.52 -10.37 -9.06
CA TYR A 92 21.63 -10.34 -9.99
C TYR A 92 22.95 -10.36 -9.22
N ASN A 93 23.80 -11.36 -9.48
CA ASN A 93 25.17 -11.39 -8.97
C ASN A 93 26.15 -11.30 -10.16
N PRO A 94 27.03 -10.26 -10.21
CA PRO A 94 28.04 -10.13 -11.25
C PRO A 94 28.94 -11.37 -11.38
N LYS A 95 29.17 -12.10 -10.28
CA LYS A 95 29.94 -13.36 -10.23
C LYS A 95 29.42 -14.42 -11.22
N TYR A 96 28.13 -14.38 -11.58
CA TYR A 96 27.49 -15.38 -12.45
C TYR A 96 27.16 -14.83 -13.85
N ASP A 97 27.47 -13.57 -14.16
CA ASP A 97 27.07 -12.91 -15.41
C ASP A 97 27.84 -13.41 -16.64
N GLU A 98 29.10 -13.79 -16.48
CA GLU A 98 29.92 -14.25 -17.61
C GLU A 98 29.52 -15.65 -18.11
N GLN A 99 28.95 -16.48 -17.23
CA GLN A 99 28.38 -17.78 -17.58
C GLN A 99 26.98 -17.67 -18.21
N ALA A 100 26.21 -16.61 -17.90
CA ALA A 100 24.88 -16.36 -18.46
C ALA A 100 24.91 -15.99 -19.96
N LYS A 101 26.01 -15.39 -20.44
CA LYS A 101 26.19 -14.98 -21.85
C LYS A 101 26.19 -16.15 -22.84
N SER A 102 26.46 -17.39 -22.41
CA SER A 102 26.52 -18.57 -23.29
C SER A 102 25.19 -19.32 -23.46
N GLY A 103 24.11 -18.88 -22.80
CA GLY A 103 22.77 -19.43 -23.05
C GLY A 103 21.81 -19.39 -21.88
N ILE A 104 21.99 -18.47 -20.92
CA ILE A 104 21.11 -18.40 -19.76
C ILE A 104 20.83 -16.96 -19.32
N GLU A 105 20.29 -16.15 -20.23
CA GLU A 105 19.64 -14.87 -19.87
C GLU A 105 18.52 -15.05 -18.82
N SER A 106 17.94 -16.26 -18.73
CA SER A 106 16.89 -16.60 -17.77
C SER A 106 17.38 -16.81 -16.34
N LEU A 107 18.68 -17.04 -16.09
CA LEU A 107 19.22 -17.24 -14.72
C LEU A 107 19.33 -15.94 -13.94
N ARG A 108 19.38 -14.78 -14.63
CA ARG A 108 19.44 -13.44 -14.00
C ARG A 108 18.24 -13.13 -13.10
N TYR A 109 17.18 -13.93 -13.20
CA TYR A 109 15.91 -13.75 -12.48
C TYR A 109 15.65 -14.84 -11.44
N LEU A 110 16.54 -15.80 -11.28
CA LEU A 110 16.34 -16.92 -10.37
C LEU A 110 17.04 -16.66 -9.03
N SER A 111 16.53 -17.28 -7.96
CA SER A 111 17.17 -17.15 -6.65
C SER A 111 18.57 -17.79 -6.71
N PRO A 112 19.55 -17.32 -5.90
CA PRO A 112 20.89 -17.89 -5.86
C PRO A 112 20.91 -19.42 -5.70
N GLU A 113 19.99 -19.95 -4.90
CA GLU A 113 19.86 -21.39 -4.64
C GLU A 113 19.41 -22.15 -5.89
N LEU A 114 18.46 -21.59 -6.65
CA LEU A 114 17.98 -22.16 -7.89
C LEU A 114 19.01 -22.01 -9.02
N ILE A 115 19.84 -20.95 -8.98
CA ILE A 115 20.97 -20.79 -9.88
C ILE A 115 22.00 -21.90 -9.61
N GLU A 116 22.36 -22.15 -8.35
CA GLU A 116 23.28 -23.22 -7.96
C GLU A 116 22.73 -24.61 -8.34
N GLU A 117 21.45 -24.85 -8.10
CA GLU A 117 20.77 -26.09 -8.50
C GLU A 117 20.84 -26.29 -10.02
N LEU A 118 20.50 -25.27 -10.83
CA LEU A 118 20.51 -25.38 -12.29
C LEU A 118 21.92 -25.47 -12.88
N ILE A 119 22.90 -24.79 -12.28
CA ILE A 119 24.31 -24.89 -12.65
C ILE A 119 24.83 -26.31 -12.36
N SER A 120 24.55 -26.84 -11.17
CA SER A 120 24.95 -28.21 -10.78
C SER A 120 24.25 -29.29 -11.62
N ALA A 121 22.98 -29.09 -11.98
CA ALA A 121 22.21 -30.02 -12.81
C ALA A 121 22.62 -30.02 -14.29
N LYS A 122 23.14 -28.88 -14.81
CA LYS A 122 23.54 -28.73 -16.21
C LYS A 122 25.01 -29.10 -16.46
N TYR A 123 25.86 -29.01 -15.44
CA TYR A 123 27.28 -29.38 -15.51
C TYR A 123 27.58 -30.46 -14.46
N ASP A 124 27.45 -31.73 -14.86
CA ASP A 124 27.94 -32.91 -14.11
C ASP A 124 29.48 -33.06 -14.20
N GLY A 125 30.18 -31.93 -14.31
CA GLY A 125 31.59 -31.89 -14.66
C GLY A 125 32.19 -30.51 -14.39
N ASP A 126 32.89 -30.44 -13.27
CA ASP A 126 33.99 -29.52 -12.96
C ASP A 126 33.78 -28.06 -13.40
N LEU A 127 32.98 -27.32 -12.62
CA LEU A 127 32.84 -25.86 -12.74
C LEU A 127 34.19 -25.12 -12.63
N GLU A 128 35.22 -25.74 -12.05
CA GLU A 128 36.57 -25.20 -11.92
C GLU A 128 37.33 -25.08 -13.25
N ALA A 129 36.84 -25.69 -14.34
CA ALA A 129 37.63 -25.84 -15.56
C ALA A 129 37.66 -24.63 -16.50
N THR A 130 36.80 -23.60 -16.31
CA THR A 130 36.63 -22.58 -17.37
C THR A 130 37.52 -21.34 -17.24
N HIS A 131 37.98 -20.93 -16.05
CA HIS A 131 38.97 -19.84 -15.92
C HIS A 131 39.86 -20.04 -14.68
N LYS A 132 40.99 -20.73 -14.85
CA LYS A 132 42.01 -20.98 -13.81
C LYS A 132 43.02 -19.83 -13.64
N ASP A 133 42.69 -18.62 -14.09
CA ASP A 133 43.52 -17.46 -13.78
C ASP A 133 43.22 -17.03 -12.33
N ALA A 134 44.24 -17.13 -11.46
CA ALA A 134 44.13 -16.71 -10.06
C ALA A 134 43.64 -15.26 -9.94
N ASP A 135 44.04 -14.40 -10.89
CA ASP A 135 43.61 -13.01 -10.99
C ASP A 135 42.11 -12.88 -11.26
N TYR A 136 41.52 -13.77 -12.06
CA TYR A 136 40.09 -13.79 -12.34
C TYR A 136 39.29 -14.32 -11.14
N ILE A 137 39.79 -15.35 -10.44
CA ILE A 137 39.16 -15.86 -9.22
C ILE A 137 39.19 -14.80 -8.11
N GLU A 138 40.30 -14.08 -7.96
CA GLU A 138 40.44 -12.98 -7.01
C GLU A 138 39.57 -11.77 -7.39
N TYR A 139 39.48 -11.45 -8.69
CA TYR A 139 38.54 -10.46 -9.23
C TYR A 139 37.08 -10.84 -8.95
N MET A 140 36.70 -12.11 -9.06
CA MET A 140 35.31 -12.54 -8.83
C MET A 140 34.95 -12.66 -7.34
N LYS A 141 35.94 -12.90 -6.46
CA LYS A 141 35.74 -12.86 -5.00
C LYS A 141 35.24 -11.51 -4.50
N GLN A 142 35.61 -10.41 -5.14
CA GLN A 142 35.14 -9.07 -4.73
C GLN A 142 33.62 -8.88 -4.93
N TYR A 143 33.01 -9.68 -5.82
CA TYR A 143 31.58 -9.63 -6.13
C TYR A 143 30.78 -10.73 -5.42
N GLU A 144 31.43 -11.59 -4.64
CA GLU A 144 30.78 -12.71 -3.95
C GLU A 144 29.62 -12.27 -3.05
N ASN A 145 29.80 -11.15 -2.36
CA ASN A 145 28.79 -10.57 -1.48
C ASN A 145 27.94 -9.47 -2.15
N GLN A 146 28.16 -9.18 -3.44
CA GLN A 146 27.42 -8.13 -4.16
C GLN A 146 26.23 -8.73 -4.90
N VAL A 147 25.08 -8.74 -4.23
CA VAL A 147 23.81 -9.14 -4.82
C VAL A 147 22.97 -7.90 -5.08
N TRP A 148 22.57 -7.72 -6.32
CA TRP A 148 21.73 -6.60 -6.76
C TRP A 148 20.30 -7.09 -6.95
N TRP A 149 19.34 -6.39 -6.38
CA TRP A 149 17.94 -6.66 -6.69
C TRP A 149 17.58 -6.18 -8.09
N VAL A 150 16.65 -6.89 -8.71
CA VAL A 150 16.09 -6.55 -10.01
C VAL A 150 14.59 -6.39 -9.86
N THR A 151 14.05 -5.32 -10.41
CA THR A 151 12.63 -4.99 -10.28
C THR A 151 11.91 -5.09 -11.62
N LYS A 152 10.60 -5.25 -11.57
CA LYS A 152 9.74 -5.27 -12.75
C LYS A 152 8.33 -4.82 -12.36
N GLY A 153 7.68 -4.02 -13.21
CA GLY A 153 6.24 -3.78 -13.11
C GLY A 153 5.42 -5.02 -13.51
N ASP A 154 4.40 -5.37 -12.74
CA ASP A 154 3.55 -6.54 -13.00
C ASP A 154 2.87 -6.52 -14.39
N ASN A 155 2.59 -5.33 -14.92
CA ASN A 155 2.01 -5.09 -16.24
C ASN A 155 3.07 -4.77 -17.32
N SER A 156 4.35 -4.91 -16.99
CA SER A 156 5.45 -4.68 -17.93
C SER A 156 5.86 -5.99 -18.60
N ASN A 157 6.27 -5.93 -19.87
CA ASN A 157 6.92 -7.06 -20.56
C ASN A 157 8.44 -7.02 -20.43
N THR A 158 9.00 -5.92 -19.93
CA THR A 158 10.44 -5.74 -19.74
C THR A 158 10.77 -5.77 -18.27
N VAL A 159 11.87 -6.45 -17.92
CA VAL A 159 12.44 -6.39 -16.58
C VAL A 159 13.35 -5.16 -16.52
N ASP A 160 13.32 -4.45 -15.40
CA ASP A 160 14.17 -3.28 -15.21
C ASP A 160 15.62 -3.69 -14.98
N GLY A 161 16.52 -2.70 -14.97
CA GLY A 161 17.91 -2.91 -14.64
C GLY A 161 18.13 -3.26 -13.17
N ARG A 162 19.39 -3.15 -12.74
CA ARG A 162 19.76 -3.27 -11.33
C ARG A 162 19.04 -2.19 -10.52
N LEU A 163 18.59 -2.55 -9.33
CA LEU A 163 18.09 -1.60 -8.35
C LEU A 163 19.23 -0.73 -7.84
N THR A 164 19.34 0.49 -8.39
CA THR A 164 20.29 1.52 -7.97
C THR A 164 19.63 2.71 -7.29
N ASP A 165 18.31 2.81 -7.41
CA ASP A 165 17.51 3.91 -6.89
C ASP A 165 17.38 3.82 -5.36
N GLU A 166 17.15 4.97 -4.72
CA GLU A 166 16.94 5.05 -3.27
C GLU A 166 15.62 4.36 -2.91
N ILE A 167 15.67 3.44 -1.94
CA ILE A 167 14.48 2.74 -1.48
C ILE A 167 13.67 3.67 -0.56
N VAL A 168 12.44 3.97 -0.97
CA VAL A 168 11.49 4.70 -0.14
C VAL A 168 10.82 3.75 0.86
N GLY A 169 10.55 2.52 0.45
CA GLY A 169 10.06 1.46 1.33
C GLY A 169 9.30 0.35 0.62
N LYS A 170 8.76 -0.58 1.41
CA LYS A 170 7.95 -1.72 0.96
C LYS A 170 6.46 -1.41 0.96
N VAL A 171 5.78 -1.85 -0.09
CA VAL A 171 4.32 -1.83 -0.22
C VAL A 171 3.80 -3.23 0.11
N SER A 172 2.97 -3.32 1.14
CA SER A 172 2.29 -4.57 1.48
C SER A 172 1.03 -4.74 0.64
N GLU A 173 0.99 -5.80 -0.18
CA GLU A 173 -0.19 -6.13 -0.99
C GLU A 173 -1.46 -6.30 -0.16
N SER A 174 -1.37 -6.93 1.01
CA SER A 174 -2.51 -7.16 1.91
C SER A 174 -3.07 -5.88 2.52
N HIS A 175 -2.29 -4.78 2.52
CA HIS A 175 -2.67 -3.49 3.07
C HIS A 175 -2.85 -2.42 1.99
N ALA A 176 -2.91 -2.82 0.71
CA ALA A 176 -3.29 -1.93 -0.38
C ALA A 176 -4.83 -1.84 -0.46
N PHE A 177 -5.37 -0.62 -0.32
CA PHE A 177 -6.80 -0.38 -0.47
C PHE A 177 -7.15 -0.23 -1.94
N THR A 178 -7.14 -1.35 -2.67
CA THR A 178 -7.36 -1.41 -4.13
C THR A 178 -8.77 -0.96 -4.55
N TRP A 179 -9.76 -1.11 -3.65
CA TRP A 179 -11.12 -0.64 -3.87
C TRP A 179 -11.20 0.89 -3.99
N ILE A 180 -10.29 1.65 -3.35
CA ILE A 180 -10.20 3.11 -3.51
C ILE A 180 -9.87 3.44 -4.97
N GLY A 181 -8.97 2.69 -5.61
CA GLY A 181 -8.67 2.85 -7.04
C GLY A 181 -9.90 2.62 -7.92
N THR A 182 -10.73 1.63 -7.58
CA THR A 182 -12.00 1.39 -8.28
C THR A 182 -12.96 2.58 -8.15
N VAL A 183 -13.10 3.14 -6.95
CA VAL A 183 -13.92 4.33 -6.70
C VAL A 183 -13.38 5.54 -7.45
N VAL A 184 -12.07 5.80 -7.39
CA VAL A 184 -11.40 6.90 -8.11
C VAL A 184 -11.62 6.77 -9.61
N ARG A 185 -11.46 5.57 -10.17
CA ARG A 185 -11.70 5.30 -11.59
C ARG A 185 -13.15 5.57 -11.98
N TYR A 186 -14.09 5.11 -11.17
CA TYR A 186 -15.52 5.35 -11.40
C TYR A 186 -15.88 6.84 -11.33
N VAL A 187 -15.39 7.55 -10.31
CA VAL A 187 -15.61 9.00 -10.14
C VAL A 187 -15.04 9.79 -11.31
N ARG A 188 -13.81 9.46 -11.76
CA ARG A 188 -13.18 10.13 -12.90
C ARG A 188 -13.98 9.93 -14.19
N GLY A 189 -14.58 8.75 -14.39
CA GLY A 189 -15.42 8.46 -15.55
C GLY A 189 -16.85 9.02 -15.46
N ASN A 190 -17.41 9.14 -14.24
CA ASN A 190 -18.84 9.35 -14.03
C ASN A 190 -19.14 10.44 -12.99
N TYR A 191 -18.55 11.64 -13.10
CA TYR A 191 -18.74 12.73 -12.13
C TYR A 191 -20.21 13.15 -11.92
N ILE A 192 -21.09 12.91 -12.90
CA ILE A 192 -22.54 13.10 -12.80
C ILE A 192 -23.13 12.33 -11.60
N THR A 193 -22.61 11.13 -11.32
CA THR A 193 -23.09 10.29 -10.21
C THR A 193 -22.85 10.91 -8.85
N LEU A 194 -21.76 11.68 -8.68
CA LEU A 194 -21.49 12.43 -7.45
C LEU A 194 -22.49 13.58 -7.26
N ILE A 195 -22.85 14.28 -8.35
CA ILE A 195 -23.85 15.35 -8.30
C ILE A 195 -25.19 14.77 -7.87
N VAL A 196 -25.60 13.63 -8.45
CA VAL A 196 -26.84 12.94 -8.09
C VAL A 196 -26.81 12.50 -6.63
N MET A 197 -25.73 11.88 -6.14
CA MET A 197 -25.59 11.50 -4.74
C MET A 197 -25.68 12.70 -3.77
N LEU A 198 -25.09 13.83 -4.13
CA LEU A 198 -25.14 15.05 -3.33
C LEU A 198 -26.55 15.64 -3.27
N VAL A 199 -27.27 15.67 -4.39
CA VAL A 199 -28.68 16.07 -4.43
C VAL A 199 -29.54 15.15 -3.56
N LEU A 200 -29.31 13.83 -3.65
CA LEU A 200 -30.03 12.84 -2.86
C LEU A 200 -29.76 13.00 -1.36
N LEU A 201 -28.51 13.29 -0.98
CA LEU A 201 -28.14 13.63 0.39
C LEU A 201 -28.88 14.88 0.90
N MET A 202 -28.97 15.95 0.09
CA MET A 202 -29.72 17.15 0.46
C MET A 202 -31.21 16.86 0.66
N ILE A 203 -31.80 16.01 -0.19
CA ILE A 203 -33.20 15.57 -0.03
C ILE A 203 -33.37 14.79 1.28
N ILE A 204 -32.45 13.87 1.61
CA ILE A 204 -32.49 13.11 2.87
C ILE A 204 -32.37 14.04 4.08
N VAL A 205 -31.43 14.98 4.06
CA VAL A 205 -31.27 15.95 5.15
C VAL A 205 -32.52 16.79 5.31
N GLY A 206 -33.08 17.33 4.22
CA GLY A 206 -34.33 18.07 4.25
C GLY A 206 -35.52 17.22 4.75
N PHE A 207 -35.57 15.94 4.39
CA PHE A 207 -36.57 15.01 4.89
C PHE A 207 -36.42 14.75 6.40
N VAL A 208 -35.19 14.58 6.89
CA VAL A 208 -34.92 14.41 8.33
C VAL A 208 -35.31 15.67 9.11
N GLU A 209 -35.00 16.86 8.59
CA GLU A 209 -35.44 18.12 9.20
C GLU A 209 -36.97 18.23 9.20
N TRP A 210 -37.62 17.90 8.08
CA TRP A 210 -39.09 17.86 7.99
C TRP A 210 -39.71 16.91 9.01
N MET A 211 -39.16 15.69 9.17
CA MET A 211 -39.63 14.74 10.17
C MET A 211 -39.43 15.24 11.60
N LYS A 212 -38.31 15.92 11.89
CA LYS A 212 -38.08 16.53 13.21
C LYS A 212 -39.12 17.58 13.53
N ASN A 213 -39.45 18.44 12.56
CA ASN A 213 -40.47 19.47 12.74
C ASN A 213 -41.88 18.88 12.90
N MET A 214 -42.17 17.71 12.32
CA MET A 214 -43.43 17.00 12.48
C MET A 214 -43.54 16.24 13.82
N LEU A 215 -42.40 15.99 14.48
CA LEU A 215 -42.31 15.29 15.77
C LEU A 215 -42.06 16.29 16.93
N ASP A 216 -42.18 17.59 16.69
CA ASP A 216 -42.01 18.61 17.72
C ASP A 216 -43.12 18.43 18.78
N PRO A 217 -42.77 18.14 20.05
CA PRO A 217 -43.74 17.74 21.07
C PRO A 217 -44.71 18.85 21.50
N ASP A 218 -44.55 20.08 20.99
CA ASP A 218 -45.47 21.19 21.24
C ASP A 218 -46.86 20.99 20.59
N ASP A 219 -47.01 20.03 19.66
CA ASP A 219 -48.29 19.66 19.02
C ASP A 219 -49.03 18.49 19.74
N ILE A 220 -48.48 17.95 20.84
CA ILE A 220 -49.16 16.91 21.62
C ILE A 220 -50.09 17.58 22.63
N GLU A 221 -51.35 17.81 22.24
CA GLU A 221 -52.40 18.21 23.18
C GLU A 221 -52.55 17.14 24.27
N VAL A 222 -52.10 17.47 25.49
CA VAL A 222 -52.36 16.67 26.68
C VAL A 222 -53.82 16.94 27.08
N TYR A 223 -54.71 16.00 26.77
CA TYR A 223 -56.05 15.99 27.35
C TYR A 223 -55.92 15.57 28.82
N GLU A 224 -55.99 16.53 29.74
CA GLU A 224 -56.36 16.24 31.12
C GLU A 224 -57.83 15.77 31.10
N SER A 225 -58.06 14.51 31.46
CA SER A 225 -59.42 14.05 31.73
C SER A 225 -59.85 14.61 33.08
N ASP A 226 -60.85 15.48 33.08
CA ASP A 226 -61.56 15.86 34.30
C ASP A 226 -62.18 14.60 34.91
N GLU A 227 -61.54 14.04 35.94
CA GLU A 227 -62.18 13.10 36.86
C GLU A 227 -62.83 13.90 38.00
N ASP A 228 -64.13 13.68 38.17
CA ASP A 228 -65.03 14.23 39.21
C ASP A 228 -64.58 13.94 40.66
#